data_AF-A0A7U3ZM26-F1
#
_entry.id   AF-A0A7U3ZM26-F1
#
_cell.length_a   1.000
_cell.length_b   1.000
_cell.length_c   1.000
_cell.angle_alpha   90.00
_cell.angle_beta   90.00
_cell.angle_gamma   90.00
#
_symmetry.space_group_name_H-M   'P 1'
#
loop_
_entity.id
_entity.type
_entity.pdbx_description
1 polymer ?
#
loop_
_entity_poly.entity_id
_entity_poly.type
_entity_poly.pdbx_seq_one_letter_code
_entity_poly.pdbx_strand_id
1 'polypeptide(L)'
;MGLHKGQTNNLKGRPKGVGNKLNNDLKSRIAQIVENGFEAIESDLEALEAKDRINAYLKFLEYLVPKQRETKIDISSLSDAEVEELLNKALNKLQ
;
A
#
# COMPACT_ATOMS: atom_id res chain seq x y z
N MET A 1 -13.69 -43.95 26.83
CA MET A 1 -12.71 -44.24 25.77
C MET A 1 -12.34 -42.91 25.12
N GLY A 2 -11.14 -42.39 25.37
CA GLY A 2 -10.70 -41.08 24.89
C GLY A 2 -9.98 -41.19 23.54
N LEU A 3 -9.89 -40.07 22.84
CA LEU A 3 -9.16 -40.00 21.57
C LEU A 3 -7.68 -40.40 21.77
N HIS A 4 -7.18 -41.22 20.86
CA HIS A 4 -5.81 -41.76 20.92
C HIS A 4 -4.78 -40.67 20.57
N LYS A 5 -3.56 -40.80 21.08
CA LYS A 5 -2.45 -39.87 20.78
C LYS A 5 -2.25 -39.79 19.26
N GLY A 6 -2.43 -38.60 18.69
CA GLY A 6 -2.36 -38.36 17.23
C GLY A 6 -3.73 -38.26 16.54
N GLN A 7 -4.84 -38.53 17.23
CA GLN A 7 -6.18 -38.41 16.69
C GLN A 7 -6.89 -37.21 17.34
N THR A 8 -6.86 -36.07 16.66
CA THR A 8 -7.59 -34.87 17.11
C THR A 8 -9.01 -34.88 16.55
N ASN A 9 -9.97 -34.26 17.25
CA ASN A 9 -11.34 -34.09 16.75
C ASN A 9 -11.45 -33.12 15.55
N ASN A 10 -10.32 -32.59 15.05
CA ASN A 10 -10.24 -31.75 13.87
C ASN A 10 -9.14 -32.25 12.91
N LEU A 11 -9.48 -33.28 12.12
CA LEU A 11 -8.60 -33.91 11.13
C LEU A 11 -8.06 -32.92 10.07
N LYS A 12 -8.77 -31.81 9.81
CA LYS A 12 -8.39 -30.79 8.82
C LYS A 12 -7.50 -29.68 9.40
N GLY A 13 -7.24 -29.71 10.71
CA GLY A 13 -6.45 -28.68 11.39
C GLY A 13 -7.11 -27.29 11.36
N ARG A 14 -6.40 -26.28 11.87
CA ARG A 14 -6.82 -24.88 11.69
C ARG A 14 -6.67 -24.52 10.20
N PRO A 15 -7.72 -23.99 9.54
CA PRO A 15 -7.62 -23.61 8.13
C PRO A 15 -6.47 -22.62 7.90
N LYS A 16 -5.65 -22.88 6.88
CA LYS A 16 -4.54 -22.01 6.48
C LYS A 16 -5.07 -20.62 6.14
N GLY A 17 -4.43 -19.58 6.68
CA GLY A 17 -4.80 -18.18 6.45
C GLY A 17 -5.73 -17.57 7.50
N VAL A 18 -6.29 -18.36 8.43
CA VAL A 18 -7.09 -17.78 9.52
C VAL A 18 -6.17 -17.11 10.53
N GLY A 19 -6.05 -15.78 10.42
CA GLY A 19 -5.30 -14.91 11.33
C GLY A 19 -5.76 -15.06 12.78
N ASN A 20 -4.91 -14.65 13.73
CA ASN A 20 -5.21 -14.79 15.15
C ASN A 20 -6.46 -13.95 15.51
N LYS A 21 -7.43 -14.50 16.24
CA LYS A 21 -8.72 -13.82 16.52
C LYS A 21 -8.52 -12.45 17.17
N LEU A 22 -7.56 -12.35 18.10
CA LEU A 22 -7.13 -11.11 18.74
C LEU A 22 -6.58 -10.08 17.74
N ASN A 23 -5.85 -10.53 16.71
CA ASN A 23 -5.30 -9.63 15.70
C ASN A 23 -6.40 -9.05 14.81
N ASN A 24 -7.43 -9.85 14.47
CA ASN A 24 -8.58 -9.36 13.73
C ASN A 24 -9.43 -8.37 14.53
N ASP A 25 -9.65 -8.61 15.83
CA ASP A 25 -10.39 -7.68 16.71
C ASP A 25 -9.69 -6.31 16.80
N LEU A 26 -8.37 -6.31 17.02
CA LEU A 26 -7.58 -5.07 17.06
C LEU A 26 -7.63 -4.32 15.74
N LYS A 27 -7.48 -5.01 14.60
CA LYS A 27 -7.61 -4.39 13.27
C LYS A 27 -8.99 -3.77 13.06
N SER A 28 -10.05 -4.47 13.48
CA SER A 28 -11.42 -3.96 13.40
C SER A 28 -11.61 -2.71 14.26
N ARG A 29 -11.07 -2.69 15.49
CA ARG A 29 -11.14 -1.51 16.37
C ARG A 29 -10.38 -0.32 15.80
N ILE A 30 -9.19 -0.54 15.23
CA ILE A 30 -8.40 0.52 14.59
C ILE A 30 -9.17 1.06 13.38
N ALA A 31 -9.75 0.20 12.55
CA ALA A 31 -10.57 0.61 11.42
C ALA A 31 -11.76 1.47 11.89
N GLN A 32 -12.47 1.05 12.93
CA GLN A 32 -13.58 1.82 13.49
C GLN A 32 -13.16 3.18 14.04
N ILE A 33 -11.99 3.29 14.68
CA ILE A 33 -11.47 4.59 15.15
C ILE A 33 -11.22 5.53 13.97
N VAL A 34 -10.60 5.01 12.91
CA VAL A 34 -10.33 5.79 11.70
C VAL A 34 -11.63 6.22 11.03
N GLU A 35 -12.60 5.31 10.89
CA GLU A 35 -13.89 5.57 10.26
C GLU A 35 -14.72 6.59 11.04
N ASN A 36 -14.78 6.48 12.37
CA ASN A 36 -15.47 7.44 13.22
C ASN A 36 -14.76 8.81 13.23
N GLY A 37 -13.42 8.82 13.09
CA GLY A 37 -12.63 10.04 12.99
C GLY A 37 -12.85 10.79 11.68
N PHE A 38 -13.31 10.10 10.62
CA PHE A 38 -13.58 10.72 9.32
C PHE A 38 -14.69 11.78 9.38
N GLU A 39 -15.70 11.60 10.24
CA GLU A 39 -16.75 12.61 10.44
C GLU A 39 -16.19 13.90 11.08
N ALA A 40 -15.16 13.79 11.93
CA ALA A 40 -14.52 14.94 12.57
C ALA A 40 -13.48 15.63 11.67
N ILE A 41 -12.92 14.92 10.69
CA ILE A 41 -11.86 15.43 9.80
C ILE A 41 -12.29 16.69 9.05
N GLU A 42 -13.55 16.78 8.60
CA GLU A 42 -14.01 17.98 7.88
C GLU A 42 -13.97 19.23 8.78
N SER A 43 -14.45 19.10 10.03
CA SER A 43 -14.41 20.19 11.01
C SER A 43 -12.98 20.55 11.42
N ASP A 44 -12.11 19.55 11.59
CA ASP A 44 -10.70 19.77 11.91
C ASP A 44 -9.97 20.46 10.76
N LEU A 45 -10.28 20.12 9.51
CA LEU A 45 -9.72 20.77 8.32
C LEU A 45 -10.13 22.24 8.21
N GLU A 46 -11.39 22.56 8.54
CA GLU A 46 -11.87 23.94 8.57
C GLU A 46 -11.21 24.77 9.68
N ALA A 47 -10.91 24.15 10.83
CA ALA A 47 -10.25 24.79 11.96
C ALA A 47 -8.74 25.06 11.73
N LEU A 48 -8.11 24.42 10.74
CA LEU A 48 -6.70 24.63 10.41
C LEU A 48 -6.43 26.00 9.77
N GLU A 49 -5.18 26.46 9.91
CA GLU A 49 -4.70 27.62 9.18
C GLU A 49 -4.77 27.39 7.66
N ALA A 50 -5.03 28.45 6.88
CA ALA A 50 -5.26 28.36 5.45
C ALA A 50 -4.15 27.60 4.68
N LYS A 51 -2.89 27.79 5.08
CA LYS A 51 -1.73 27.11 4.48
C LYS A 51 -1.74 25.60 4.74
N ASP A 52 -2.02 25.20 5.98
CA ASP A 52 -2.04 23.79 6.38
C ASP A 52 -3.24 23.05 5.81
N ARG A 53 -4.39 23.71 5.72
CA ARG A 53 -5.58 23.19 5.05
C ARG A 53 -5.30 22.87 3.58
N ILE A 54 -4.65 23.78 2.85
CA ILE A 54 -4.27 23.56 1.43
C ILE A 54 -3.29 22.38 1.30
N ASN A 55 -2.30 22.28 2.21
CA ASN A 55 -1.36 21.15 2.21
C ASN A 55 -2.04 19.81 2.50
N ALA A 56 -3.03 19.77 3.38
CA ALA A 56 -3.81 18.56 3.65
C ALA A 56 -4.58 18.10 2.40
N TYR A 57 -5.25 19.03 1.69
CA TYR A 57 -5.91 18.72 0.43
C TYR A 57 -4.96 18.21 -0.66
N LEU A 58 -3.78 18.82 -0.79
CA LEU A 58 -2.76 18.35 -1.73
C LEU A 58 -2.33 16.90 -1.46
N LYS A 59 -2.21 16.51 -0.19
CA LYS A 59 -1.91 15.13 0.19
C LYS A 59 -3.05 14.17 -0.16
N PHE A 60 -4.31 14.56 0.06
CA PHE A 60 -5.45 13.72 -0.34
C PHE A 60 -5.54 13.53 -1.85
N LEU A 61 -5.21 14.58 -2.63
CA LEU A 61 -5.15 14.51 -4.08
C LEU A 61 -4.19 13.43 -4.61
N GLU A 62 -3.11 13.10 -3.88
CA GLU A 62 -2.16 12.05 -4.30
C GLU A 62 -2.79 10.65 -4.32
N TYR A 63 -3.85 10.45 -3.55
CA TYR A 63 -4.58 9.17 -3.48
C TYR A 63 -5.75 9.11 -4.47
N LEU A 64 -6.22 10.26 -4.97
CA LEU A 64 -7.27 10.35 -5.98
C LEU A 64 -6.72 10.34 -7.40
N VAL A 65 -5.62 11.08 -7.61
CA VAL A 65 -4.99 11.23 -8.92
C VAL A 65 -3.61 10.59 -8.87
N PRO A 66 -3.30 9.65 -9.77
CA PRO A 66 -1.96 9.08 -9.85
C PRO A 66 -0.96 10.19 -10.14
N LYS A 67 -0.10 10.51 -9.17
CA LYS A 67 1.06 11.37 -9.42
C LYS A 67 1.94 10.65 -10.43
N GLN A 68 2.26 11.35 -11.52
CA GLN A 68 3.24 10.87 -12.48
C GLN A 68 4.56 10.69 -11.74
N ARG A 69 4.94 9.44 -11.51
CA ARG A 69 6.23 9.12 -10.91
C ARG A 69 7.29 9.42 -11.95
N GLU A 70 8.37 10.06 -11.52
CA GLU A 70 9.58 10.14 -12.34
C GLU A 70 9.99 8.70 -12.66
N THR A 71 9.97 8.33 -13.94
CA THR A 71 10.61 7.10 -14.41
C THR A 71 12.11 7.29 -14.22
N LYS A 72 12.61 6.94 -13.04
CA LYS A 72 14.03 6.66 -12.85
C LYS A 72 14.33 5.41 -13.65
N ILE A 73 14.88 5.62 -14.83
CA ILE A 73 15.46 4.53 -15.62
C ILE A 73 16.73 4.14 -14.86
N ASP A 74 16.70 3.00 -14.18
CA ASP A 74 17.87 2.42 -13.54
C ASP A 74 18.76 1.82 -14.64
N ILE A 75 19.64 2.65 -15.20
CA ILE A 75 20.56 2.26 -16.27
C ILE A 75 21.58 1.22 -15.75
N SER A 76 21.80 1.19 -14.44
CA SER A 76 22.70 0.26 -13.73
C SER A 76 22.27 -1.20 -13.76
N SER A 77 21.02 -1.52 -14.09
CA SER A 77 20.55 -2.90 -14.21
C SER A 77 20.59 -3.46 -15.63
N LEU A 78 21.01 -2.66 -16.61
CA LEU A 78 21.08 -3.06 -18.01
C LEU A 78 22.44 -3.71 -18.31
N SER A 79 22.44 -4.70 -19.20
CA SER A 79 23.69 -5.26 -19.74
C SER A 79 24.33 -4.31 -20.74
N ASP A 80 25.65 -4.40 -20.94
CA ASP A 80 26.38 -3.54 -21.89
C ASP A 80 25.78 -3.58 -23.31
N ALA A 81 25.31 -4.74 -23.76
CA ALA A 81 24.67 -4.90 -25.06
C ALA A 81 23.33 -4.14 -25.18
N GLU A 82 22.53 -4.12 -24.11
CA GLU A 82 21.27 -3.38 -24.06
C GLU A 82 21.50 -1.87 -24.03
N VAL A 83 22.58 -1.42 -23.37
CA VAL A 83 22.99 -0.01 -23.36
C VAL A 83 23.42 0.43 -24.76
N GLU A 84 24.17 -0.40 -25.48
CA GLU A 84 24.63 -0.12 -26.85
C GLU A 84 23.46 -0.01 -27.84
N GLU A 85 22.47 -0.92 -27.74
CA GLU A 85 21.25 -0.84 -28.56
C GLU A 85 20.44 0.45 -28.28
N LEU A 86 20.32 0.85 -27.02
CA LEU A 86 19.62 2.08 -26.64
C LEU A 86 20.32 3.32 -27.19
N LEU A 87 21.65 3.37 -27.12
CA LEU A 87 22.45 4.48 -27.65
C LEU A 87 22.28 4.62 -29.17
N ASN A 88 22.35 3.50 -29.90
CA ASN A 88 22.15 3.48 -31.35
C ASN A 88 20.73 3.91 -31.74
N LYS A 89 19.69 3.47 -31.00
CA LYS A 89 18.31 3.91 -31.24
C LYS A 89 18.10 5.40 -30.96
N ALA A 90 18.79 5.96 -29.96
CA ALA A 90 18.73 7.38 -29.64
C ALA A 90 19.40 8.25 -30.71
N LEU A 91 20.59 7.86 -31.18
CA LEU A 91 21.32 8.53 -32.27
C LEU A 91 20.50 8.59 -33.56
N ASN A 92 19.87 7.49 -33.95
CA ASN A 92 19.03 7.42 -35.15
C ASN A 92 17.75 8.27 -35.08
N LYS A 93 17.26 8.62 -33.89
CA LYS A 93 16.09 9.50 -33.70
C LYS A 93 16.43 10.99 -33.75
N LEU A 94 17.71 11.32 -33.64
CA LEU A 94 18.23 12.69 -33.63
C LEU A 94 18.69 13.16 -35.03
N GLN A 95 18.90 12.23 -35.96
CA GLN A 95 19.07 12.51 -37.39
C GLN A 95 17.72 12.64 -38.09
#